data_AF-A0A382WF47-F1
#
_entry.id   AF-A0A382WF47-F1
#
_cell.length_a   1.000
_cell.length_b   1.000
_cell.length_c   1.000
_cell.angle_alpha   90.00
_cell.angle_beta   90.00
_cell.angle_gamma   90.00
#
_symmetry.space_group_name_H-M   'P 1'
#
loop_
_entity.id
_entity.type
_entity.pdbx_description
1 polymer ?
#
loop_
_entity_poly.entity_id
_entity_poly.type
_entity_poly.pdbx_seq_one_letter_code
_entity_poly.pdbx_strand_id
1 'polypeptide(L)' 'DNLYCNRFEMAEFAKECASKKINFIGICCGASPHHVREMAVALGRKPISYKYYPDMSKHYVHGTHKTLKRIYTDHAKEY' A
#
# COMPACT_ATOMS: atom_id res chain seq x y z
N ASP A 1 -3.22 -17.32 6.60
CA ASP A 1 -1.76 -17.26 6.66
C ASP A 1 -1.22 -17.65 5.29
N ASN A 2 -0.80 -16.65 4.51
CA ASN A 2 -0.23 -16.87 3.18
C ASN A 2 1.26 -16.64 3.31
N LEU A 3 2.07 -17.55 2.78
CA LEU A 3 3.53 -17.71 2.98
C LEU A 3 4.42 -16.47 2.67
N TYR A 4 3.84 -15.31 2.40
CA TYR A 4 4.49 -14.08 1.99
C TYR A 4 3.95 -12.88 2.77
N CYS A 5 4.84 -11.93 3.09
CA CYS A 5 4.44 -10.62 3.58
C CYS A 5 3.64 -9.87 2.52
N ASN A 6 2.58 -9.19 2.92
CA ASN A 6 1.83 -8.30 2.06
C ASN A 6 2.45 -6.88 2.05
N ARG A 7 2.01 -6.02 1.12
CA ARG A 7 2.56 -4.66 0.99
C ARG A 7 2.44 -3.82 2.26
N PHE A 8 1.36 -3.96 3.00
CA PHE A 8 1.10 -3.17 4.21
C PHE A 8 2.04 -3.59 5.35
N GLU A 9 2.30 -4.89 5.49
CA GLU A 9 3.30 -5.40 6.45
C GLU A 9 4.69 -4.87 6.12
N MET A 10 5.06 -4.82 4.83
CA MET A 10 6.33 -4.23 4.41
C MET A 10 6.40 -2.71 4.65
N ALA A 11 5.26 -2.02 4.55
CA ALA A 11 5.12 -0.60 4.89
C ALA A 11 5.41 -0.35 6.37
N GLU A 12 4.80 -1.15 7.26
CA GLU A 12 4.99 -1.07 8.71
C GLU A 12 6.43 -1.45 9.10
N PHE A 13 6.99 -2.50 8.50
CA PHE A 13 8.40 -2.86 8.68
C PHE A 13 9.34 -1.68 8.37
N ALA A 14 9.12 -0.95 7.27
CA ALA A 14 9.93 0.21 6.93
C ALA A 14 9.84 1.32 7.99
N LYS A 15 8.64 1.59 8.52
CA LYS A 15 8.44 2.58 9.59
C LYS A 15 9.14 2.14 10.88
N GLU A 16 9.08 0.85 11.22
CA GLU A 16 9.77 0.28 12.37
C GLU A 16 11.30 0.41 12.24
N CYS A 17 11.86 0.13 11.05
CA CYS A 17 13.27 0.37 10.80
C CYS A 17 13.65 1.84 10.98
N ALA A 18 12.83 2.77 10.47
CA ALA A 18 13.07 4.20 10.62
C ALA A 18 13.04 4.65 12.09
N SER A 19 12.11 4.14 12.91
CA SER A 19 12.06 4.46 14.35
C SER A 19 13.29 3.96 15.10
N LYS A 20 13.90 2.87 14.63
CA LYS A 20 15.16 2.30 15.14
C LYS A 20 16.43 2.90 14.50
N LYS A 21 16.31 3.93 13.66
CA LYS A 21 17.42 4.60 12.95
C LYS A 21 18.17 3.69 11.96
N ILE A 22 17.52 2.67 11.41
CA ILE A 22 18.06 1.81 10.36
C ILE A 22 17.76 2.45 9.00
N ASN A 23 18.81 2.84 8.27
CA ASN A 23 18.67 3.65 7.05
C ASN A 23 18.99 2.90 5.74
N PHE A 24 19.43 1.65 5.82
CA PHE A 24 19.66 0.79 4.66
C PHE A 24 18.79 -0.47 4.80
N ILE A 25 17.64 -0.46 4.13
CA ILE A 25 16.61 -1.48 4.25
C ILE A 25 16.29 -2.05 2.88
N GLY A 26 16.09 -3.37 2.83
CA GLY A 26 15.79 -4.10 1.62
C GLY A 26 15.02 -5.37 1.93
N ILE A 27 14.70 -6.13 0.89
CA ILE A 27 13.98 -7.40 0.98
C ILE A 27 14.76 -8.42 0.15
N CYS A 28 14.90 -9.63 0.68
CA CYS A 28 15.58 -10.73 0.00
C CYS A 28 14.55 -11.60 -0.75
N CYS A 29 14.48 -12.89 -0.46
CA CYS A 29 13.54 -13.81 -1.08
C CYS A 29 12.07 -13.38 -0.89
N GLY A 30 11.25 -13.57 -1.92
CA GLY A 30 9.84 -13.15 -1.92
C GLY A 30 9.63 -11.64 -2.16
N ALA A 31 10.70 -10.88 -2.42
CA ALA A 31 10.58 -9.48 -2.80
C ALA A 31 9.77 -9.33 -4.11
N SER A 32 8.81 -8.41 -4.07
CA SER A 32 8.04 -7.99 -5.24
C SER A 32 8.13 -6.48 -5.39
N PRO A 33 8.00 -5.91 -6.60
CA PRO A 33 8.15 -4.46 -6.83
C PRO A 33 7.23 -3.60 -5.96
N HIS A 34 6.03 -4.11 -5.64
CA HIS A 34 5.08 -3.41 -4.79
C HIS A 34 5.49 -3.38 -3.32
N HIS A 35 6.27 -4.35 -2.83
CA HIS A 35 6.81 -4.33 -1.47
C HIS A 35 7.78 -3.16 -1.28
N VAL A 36 8.78 -3.05 -2.15
CA VAL A 36 9.79 -1.98 -2.10
C VAL A 36 9.15 -0.61 -2.33
N ARG A 37 8.15 -0.54 -3.22
CA ARG A 37 7.36 0.69 -3.40
C ARG A 37 6.66 1.09 -2.11
N GLU A 38 5.95 0.16 -1.46
CA GLU A 38 5.19 0.47 -0.25
C GLU A 38 6.08 0.90 0.91
N MET A 39 7.24 0.24 1.08
CA MET A 39 8.29 0.67 2.03
C MET A 39 8.70 2.13 1.79
N ALA A 40 8.99 2.50 0.54
CA ALA A 40 9.39 3.87 0.20
C ALA A 40 8.25 4.88 0.45
N VAL A 41 7.02 4.54 0.09
CA VAL A 41 5.83 5.38 0.30
C VAL A 41 5.55 5.61 1.78
N ALA A 42 5.66 4.56 2.60
CA ALA A 42 5.47 4.63 4.05
C ALA A 42 6.48 5.57 4.74
N LEU A 43 7.67 5.72 4.15
CA LEU A 43 8.70 6.68 4.57
C LEU A 43 8.52 8.07 3.97
N GLY A 44 7.36 8.37 3.37
CA GLY A 44 7.03 9.67 2.80
C GLY A 44 7.66 9.95 1.42
N ARG A 45 8.22 8.94 0.75
CA ARG A 45 8.85 9.10 -0.57
C ARG A 45 7.84 8.87 -1.70
N LYS A 46 8.12 9.44 -2.87
CA LYS A 46 7.38 9.19 -4.12
C LYS A 46 8.32 8.58 -5.16
N PRO A 47 8.53 7.24 -5.15
CA PRO A 47 9.41 6.58 -6.10
C PRO A 47 8.84 6.65 -7.53
N ILE A 48 9.65 6.36 -8.56
CA ILE A 48 9.19 6.32 -9.97
C ILE A 48 8.02 5.34 -10.16
N SER A 49 8.00 4.24 -9.39
CA SER A 49 6.92 3.25 -9.39
C SER A 49 5.61 3.74 -8.75
N TYR A 50 5.60 4.93 -8.13
CA TYR A 50 4.39 5.55 -7.57
C TYR A 50 3.33 5.85 -8.63
N LYS A 51 3.71 5.95 -9.91
CA LYS A 51 2.76 6.03 -11.03
C LYS A 51 1.80 4.83 -11.11
N TYR A 52 2.17 3.69 -10.50
CA TYR A 52 1.33 2.49 -10.41
C TYR A 52 0.69 2.30 -9.03
N TYR A 53 0.75 3.32 -8.16
CA TYR A 53 0.13 3.26 -6.84
C TYR A 53 -1.41 3.26 -6.99
N PRO A 54 -2.15 2.46 -6.20
CA PRO A 54 -3.60 2.39 -6.32
C PRO A 54 -4.28 3.75 -6.15
N ASP A 55 -5.11 4.12 -7.11
CA ASP A 55 -5.99 5.28 -7.03
C ASP A 55 -7.26 4.90 -6.26
N MET A 56 -7.29 5.24 -4.97
CA MET A 56 -8.41 4.90 -4.09
C MET A 56 -9.73 5.58 -4.49
N SER A 57 -9.72 6.65 -5.28
CA SER A 57 -10.95 7.24 -5.80
C SER A 57 -11.73 6.26 -6.69
N LYS A 58 -11.04 5.27 -7.28
CA LYS A 58 -11.62 4.23 -8.14
C LYS A 58 -11.89 2.91 -7.41
N HIS A 59 -11.70 2.86 -6.10
CA HIS A 59 -11.96 1.67 -5.32
C HIS A 59 -13.46 1.29 -5.40
N TYR A 60 -13.79 0.00 -5.60
CA TYR A 60 -15.16 -0.40 -5.90
C TYR A 60 -16.15 -0.11 -4.75
N VAL A 61 -15.71 -0.29 -3.49
CA VAL A 61 -16.49 0.02 -2.27
C VAL A 61 -16.25 1.46 -1.79
N HIS A 62 -15.00 1.81 -1.46
CA HIS A 62 -14.66 3.07 -0.80
C HIS A 62 -14.33 4.23 -1.76
N GLY A 63 -14.47 4.05 -3.06
CA GLY A 63 -14.13 5.07 -4.05
C GLY A 63 -15.17 6.17 -4.16
N THR A 64 -14.77 7.28 -4.79
CA THR A 64 -15.59 8.49 -4.99
C THR A 64 -15.72 8.86 -6.47
N HIS A 65 -15.16 8.08 -7.38
CA HIS A 65 -15.20 8.35 -8.81
C HIS A 65 -16.63 8.25 -9.34
N LYS A 66 -17.03 9.24 -10.17
CA LYS A 66 -18.40 9.40 -10.71
C LYS A 66 -18.97 8.19 -11.48
N THR A 67 -18.12 7.28 -11.94
CA THR A 67 -18.53 6.08 -12.68
C THR A 67 -18.86 4.90 -11.78
N LEU A 68 -18.62 5.00 -10.47
CA LEU A 68 -18.94 3.95 -9.51
C LEU A 68 -20.46 3.88 -9.30
N LYS A 69 -21.00 2.66 -9.28
CA LYS A 69 -22.42 2.45 -9.02
C LYS A 69 -22.69 2.59 -7.53
N ARG A 70 -23.71 3.37 -7.18
CA ARG A 70 -24.13 3.61 -5.79
C ARG A 70 -24.42 2.33 -5.00
N ILE A 71 -24.96 1.31 -5.67
CA ILE A 71 -25.19 0.00 -5.06
C ILE A 71 -23.94 -0.64 -4.46
N TYR A 72 -22.72 -0.26 -4.89
CA TYR A 72 -21.49 -0.78 -4.30
C TYR A 72 -20.91 0.14 -3.21
N THR A 73 -21.11 1.45 -3.33
CA THR A 73 -20.51 2.44 -2.43
C THR A 73 -21.40 2.81 -1.24
N ASP A 74 -22.72 2.66 -1.36
CA ASP A 74 -23.67 3.05 -0.31
C ASP A 74 -23.55 2.14 0.92
N HIS A 75 -23.14 0.87 0.74
CA HIS A 75 -22.89 -0.09 1.83
C HIS A 75 -21.51 0.05 2.48
N ALA A 76 -20.65 0.99 2.02
CA ALA A 76 -19.28 1.13 2.52
C ALA A 76 -19.17 1.47 4.01
N LYS A 77 -20.28 1.89 4.65
CA LYS A 77 -20.37 2.25 6.07
C LYS A 77 -21.07 1.20 6.93
N GLU A 78 -21.66 0.19 6.30
CA GLU A 78 -22.38 -0.89 7.01
C GLU A 78 -21.43 -1.99 7.51
N TYR A 79 -20.16 -1.95 7.08
CA TYR A 79 -19.06 -2.83 7.45
C TYR A 79 -17.84 -2.01 7.84
#